data_AF-A0A350D2D3-F1
#
_entry.id   AF-A0A350D2D3-F1
#
_cell.length_a   1.000
_cell.length_b   1.000
_cell.length_c   1.000
_cell.angle_alpha   90.00
_cell.angle_beta   90.00
_cell.angle_gamma   90.00
#
_symmetry.space_group_name_H-M   'P 1'
#
loop_
_entity.id
_entity.type
_entity.pdbx_description
1 polymer ?
#
loop_
_entity_poly.entity_id
_entity_poly.type
_entity_poly.pdbx_seq_one_letter_code
_entity_poly.pdbx_strand_id
1 'polypeptide(L)'
;MRKVLFLIVILLLAFTQTKPAQMSDYCYVPPFISNAVKPNVLIVMDFSGSMQFPAYVPCYFLGYTQQKTANCGTSYITSSSPAKYDTNKIYSGYFNPNKCYSYSGSHFVEANCDCSNKIGTSSCISGNLLNWISATRIDIARWVLTGGRSSSSQGNTFLISEGAIYTIYDSNLKCQFQITAGQPSNRSLTIRNYNGTCPLGNNAINNAQLQIRPSDPSSIKGIIHSFCDTSNLNGQINEKCQLIMEFMVFASDGRYGEIKVGKQATISDLINAINNELPYYGTPTGEALWEAYDFYKQSNDNNYEANTAYIGRGNGNTDPYYDGSDQNSYAVSCRKSFVLLLSDGAWNGNVDPVVPARIMATQDLRSDLPGKQNVYTYAVYAFGDLDPNTKLQGRQAMITTAIFGGFDDRDNNTWPYPFTNIQYPNGSGTCSSLEYTIRTNIQTPTQTYCNSRGV
;
A
#
# COMPACT_ATOMS: atom_id res chain seq x y z
N MET A 1 33.85 78.43 -14.25
CA MET A 1 32.61 77.67 -14.54
C MET A 1 32.88 76.29 -15.19
N ARG A 2 33.79 76.16 -16.17
CA ARG A 2 34.13 74.87 -16.82
C ARG A 2 34.66 73.75 -15.88
N LYS A 3 35.42 74.10 -14.84
CA LYS A 3 36.00 73.13 -13.88
C LYS A 3 35.00 72.61 -12.83
N VAL A 4 33.94 73.36 -12.54
CA VAL A 4 32.89 72.96 -11.59
C VAL A 4 31.89 72.01 -12.25
N LEU A 5 31.60 72.22 -13.54
CA LEU A 5 30.76 71.34 -14.34
C LEU A 5 31.36 69.92 -14.48
N PHE A 6 32.69 69.83 -14.59
CA PHE A 6 33.39 68.54 -14.73
C PHE A 6 33.35 67.71 -13.44
N LEU A 7 33.37 68.35 -12.27
CA LEU A 7 33.30 67.67 -10.98
C LEU A 7 31.89 67.14 -10.69
N ILE A 8 30.85 67.87 -11.13
CA ILE A 8 29.45 67.45 -10.97
C ILE A 8 29.12 66.25 -11.88
N VAL A 9 29.69 66.19 -13.08
CA VAL A 9 29.50 65.05 -14.01
C VAL A 9 30.18 63.77 -13.48
N ILE A 10 31.36 63.87 -12.86
CA ILE A 10 32.05 62.72 -12.26
C ILE A 10 31.33 62.22 -10.99
N LEU A 11 30.76 63.15 -10.20
CA LEU A 11 29.96 62.78 -9.02
C LEU A 11 28.63 62.10 -9.42
N LEU A 12 28.01 62.51 -10.52
CA LEU A 12 26.80 61.87 -11.06
C LEU A 12 27.06 60.47 -11.64
N LEU A 13 28.25 60.21 -12.19
CA LEU A 13 28.65 58.89 -12.71
C LEU A 13 29.04 57.89 -11.60
N ALA A 14 29.39 58.36 -10.40
CA ALA A 14 29.72 57.49 -9.26
C ALA A 14 28.48 56.90 -8.56
N PHE A 15 27.28 57.46 -8.79
CA PHE A 15 26.03 57.01 -8.15
C PHE A 15 25.19 56.06 -9.02
N THR A 16 25.62 55.72 -10.24
CA THR A 16 24.94 54.71 -11.07
C THR A 16 25.55 53.33 -10.84
N GLN A 17 25.38 52.77 -9.65
CA GLN A 17 25.45 51.31 -9.48
C GLN A 17 24.09 50.72 -9.83
N THR A 18 23.88 50.36 -11.10
CA THR A 18 22.81 49.42 -11.43
C THR A 18 23.25 48.06 -10.92
N LYS A 19 22.73 47.63 -9.77
CA LYS A 19 22.74 46.20 -9.44
C LYS A 19 21.97 45.50 -10.56
N PRO A 20 22.56 44.53 -11.29
CA PRO A 20 21.73 43.64 -12.07
C PRO A 20 20.80 42.92 -11.09
N ALA A 21 19.50 43.09 -11.23
CA ALA A 21 18.56 42.20 -10.57
C ALA A 21 18.83 40.80 -11.15
N GLN A 22 19.20 39.84 -10.31
CA GLN A 22 19.27 38.46 -10.74
C GLN A 22 17.86 38.02 -11.16
N MET A 23 17.74 37.32 -12.28
CA MET A 23 16.50 36.70 -12.74
C MET A 23 15.90 35.67 -11.76
N SER A 24 16.53 35.41 -10.61
CA SER A 24 16.00 34.56 -9.53
C SER A 24 14.77 35.15 -8.84
N ASP A 25 14.57 36.47 -8.89
CA ASP A 25 13.51 37.14 -8.11
C ASP A 25 12.20 37.35 -8.89
N TYR A 26 12.15 36.94 -10.17
CA TYR A 26 10.94 36.98 -11.00
C TYR A 26 10.73 35.65 -11.73
N CYS A 27 10.58 34.57 -10.98
CA CYS A 27 9.96 33.34 -11.49
C CYS A 27 8.43 33.45 -11.46
N TYR A 28 7.84 34.41 -12.17
CA TYR A 28 6.42 34.30 -12.51
C TYR A 28 6.30 33.43 -13.75
N VAL A 29 6.27 32.12 -13.52
CA VAL A 29 5.95 31.14 -14.55
C VAL A 29 4.43 31.16 -14.72
N PRO A 30 3.89 31.45 -15.92
CA PRO A 30 2.45 31.39 -16.15
C PRO A 30 1.92 30.00 -15.77
N PRO A 31 0.74 29.89 -15.12
CA PRO A 31 0.21 28.62 -14.61
C PRO A 31 -0.15 27.57 -15.70
N PHE A 32 0.18 27.83 -16.97
CA PHE A 32 -0.04 26.94 -18.10
C PHE A 32 1.24 26.48 -18.81
N ILE A 33 2.42 26.98 -18.42
CA ILE A 33 3.72 26.53 -18.95
C ILE A 33 4.72 26.36 -17.79
N SER A 34 4.39 25.52 -16.82
CA SER A 34 5.43 24.78 -16.11
C SER A 34 5.25 23.32 -16.51
N ASN A 35 6.31 22.70 -17.03
CA ASN A 35 6.40 21.25 -16.97
C ASN A 35 6.51 20.93 -15.48
N ALA A 36 5.36 20.75 -14.82
CA ALA A 36 5.31 20.34 -13.43
C ALA A 36 6.14 19.04 -13.33
N VAL A 37 7.24 19.10 -12.58
CA VAL A 37 8.11 17.94 -12.39
C VAL A 37 7.28 16.86 -11.72
N LYS A 38 7.07 15.75 -12.42
CA LYS A 38 6.33 14.60 -11.88
C LYS A 38 7.02 14.12 -10.60
N PRO A 39 6.30 13.99 -9.47
CA PRO A 39 6.88 13.38 -8.29
C PRO A 39 7.15 11.90 -8.53
N ASN A 40 8.13 11.36 -7.81
CA ASN A 40 8.37 9.92 -7.73
C ASN A 40 7.66 9.34 -6.51
N VAL A 41 6.94 8.24 -6.72
CA VAL A 41 6.24 7.51 -5.66
C VAL A 41 6.63 6.04 -5.79
N LEU A 42 7.39 5.56 -4.81
CA LEU A 42 7.66 4.14 -4.62
C LEU A 42 6.55 3.56 -3.74
N ILE A 43 5.69 2.74 -4.34
CA ILE A 43 4.67 1.98 -3.63
C ILE A 43 5.36 0.76 -3.03
N VAL A 44 5.50 0.75 -1.69
CA VAL A 44 6.08 -0.35 -0.93
C VAL A 44 4.92 -1.12 -0.31
N MET A 45 4.59 -2.28 -0.88
CA MET A 45 3.36 -2.99 -0.55
C MET A 45 3.63 -4.34 0.11
N ASP A 46 2.87 -4.58 1.17
CA ASP A 46 2.86 -5.81 1.94
C ASP A 46 2.23 -6.96 1.14
N PHE A 47 3.02 -7.99 0.91
CA PHE A 47 2.58 -9.30 0.41
C PHE A 47 2.98 -10.40 1.41
N SER A 48 3.01 -10.09 2.70
CA SER A 48 3.11 -11.11 3.74
C SER A 48 1.85 -11.97 3.79
N GLY A 49 1.94 -13.15 4.41
CA GLY A 49 0.84 -14.10 4.38
C GLY A 49 -0.38 -13.66 5.21
N SER A 50 -0.25 -12.70 6.13
CA SER A 50 -1.39 -12.09 6.81
C SER A 50 -2.29 -11.32 5.85
N MET A 51 -1.80 -10.87 4.70
CA MET A 51 -2.61 -10.27 3.65
C MET A 51 -3.60 -11.26 2.99
N GLN A 52 -3.42 -12.57 3.20
CA GLN A 52 -4.43 -13.57 2.80
C GLN A 52 -5.65 -13.60 3.73
N PHE A 53 -5.57 -12.98 4.91
CA PHE A 53 -6.59 -13.12 5.94
C PHE A 53 -7.91 -12.48 5.52
N PRO A 54 -9.05 -12.96 6.03
CA PRO A 54 -10.34 -12.30 5.84
C PRO A 54 -10.29 -10.84 6.30
N ALA A 55 -10.88 -9.95 5.49
CA ALA A 55 -10.89 -8.51 5.75
C ALA A 55 -11.90 -8.10 6.84
N TYR A 56 -12.94 -8.93 7.05
CA TYR A 56 -14.09 -8.56 7.88
C TYR A 56 -14.46 -9.54 8.99
N VAL A 57 -13.76 -10.67 9.09
CA VAL A 57 -13.91 -11.62 10.18
C VAL A 57 -12.54 -11.97 10.77
N PRO A 58 -12.46 -12.42 12.03
CA PRO A 58 -11.18 -12.76 12.65
C PRO A 58 -10.51 -13.95 11.94
N CYS A 59 -9.18 -13.93 11.92
CA CYS A 59 -8.35 -15.07 11.54
C CYS A 59 -7.70 -15.67 12.80
N TYR A 60 -8.00 -16.94 13.09
CA TYR A 60 -7.28 -17.72 14.08
C TYR A 60 -6.22 -18.53 13.34
N PHE A 61 -5.07 -17.92 13.12
CA PHE A 61 -4.03 -18.48 12.26
C PHE A 61 -3.47 -19.80 12.81
N LEU A 62 -3.57 -20.87 12.02
CA LEU A 62 -3.11 -22.22 12.33
C LEU A 62 -1.88 -22.65 11.49
N GLY A 63 -1.30 -21.72 10.72
CA GLY A 63 -0.21 -21.99 9.79
C GLY A 63 -0.65 -21.98 8.32
N TYR A 64 0.25 -22.42 7.44
CA TYR A 64 0.01 -22.51 6.01
C TYR A 64 -0.15 -23.97 5.57
N THR A 65 -0.97 -24.20 4.54
CA THR A 65 -0.96 -25.45 3.81
C THR A 65 0.33 -25.61 2.99
N GLN A 66 0.60 -26.81 2.45
CA GLN A 66 1.72 -27.02 1.53
C GLN A 66 1.65 -26.12 0.29
N GLN A 67 0.42 -25.71 -0.07
CA GLN A 67 0.09 -24.82 -1.17
C GLN A 67 0.14 -23.34 -0.77
N LYS A 68 0.89 -22.99 0.28
CA LYS A 68 1.08 -21.61 0.76
C LYS A 68 -0.23 -20.88 1.13
N THR A 69 -1.31 -21.62 1.38
CA THR A 69 -2.61 -21.02 1.72
C THR A 69 -2.73 -20.87 3.23
N ALA A 70 -3.05 -19.66 3.71
CA ALA A 70 -3.24 -19.40 5.13
C ALA A 70 -4.47 -20.17 5.67
N ASN A 71 -4.31 -20.81 6.82
CA ASN A 71 -5.40 -21.44 7.55
C ASN A 71 -5.85 -20.55 8.71
N CYS A 72 -7.01 -19.91 8.57
CA CYS A 72 -7.57 -19.00 9.55
C CYS A 72 -8.55 -19.68 10.54
N GLY A 73 -8.61 -21.01 10.54
CA GLY A 73 -9.35 -21.78 11.52
C GLY A 73 -10.86 -21.52 11.49
N THR A 74 -11.46 -21.44 12.68
CA THR A 74 -12.90 -21.31 12.86
C THR A 74 -13.24 -20.10 13.72
N SER A 75 -14.19 -19.29 13.25
CA SER A 75 -14.71 -18.12 13.95
C SER A 75 -16.17 -18.35 14.35
N TYR A 76 -16.49 -18.11 15.63
CA TYR A 76 -17.86 -18.16 16.15
C TYR A 76 -18.38 -16.74 16.36
N ILE A 77 -19.40 -16.37 15.58
CA ILE A 77 -20.00 -15.03 15.58
C ILE A 77 -21.35 -15.08 16.30
N THR A 78 -21.47 -14.23 17.31
CA THR A 78 -22.70 -14.03 18.11
C THR A 78 -23.13 -12.55 18.03
N SER A 79 -24.22 -12.19 18.69
CA SER A 79 -24.73 -10.81 18.69
C SER A 79 -23.79 -9.81 19.37
N SER A 80 -22.86 -10.29 20.21
CA SER A 80 -21.84 -9.48 20.90
C SER A 80 -20.49 -9.45 20.18
N SER A 81 -20.28 -10.26 19.14
CA SER A 81 -19.03 -10.27 18.38
C SER A 81 -18.82 -8.93 17.64
N PRO A 82 -17.66 -8.27 17.78
CA PRO A 82 -17.35 -7.04 17.05
C PRO A 82 -17.35 -7.20 15.53
N ALA A 83 -17.05 -8.41 15.06
CA ALA A 83 -17.00 -8.76 13.64
C ALA A 83 -18.35 -9.25 13.06
N LYS A 84 -19.44 -9.16 13.82
CA LYS A 84 -20.77 -9.57 13.34
C LYS A 84 -21.15 -8.83 12.07
N TYR A 85 -21.92 -9.50 11.21
CA TYR A 85 -22.48 -8.85 10.03
C TYR A 85 -23.45 -7.73 10.46
N ASP A 86 -23.21 -6.52 9.96
CA ASP A 86 -24.05 -5.36 10.18
C ASP A 86 -24.61 -4.88 8.84
N THR A 87 -25.92 -4.96 8.67
CA THR A 87 -26.63 -4.57 7.46
C THR A 87 -26.53 -3.06 7.18
N ASN A 88 -26.21 -2.25 8.19
CA ASN A 88 -25.99 -0.80 8.05
C ASN A 88 -24.55 -0.46 7.60
N LYS A 89 -23.64 -1.43 7.64
CA LYS A 89 -22.25 -1.25 7.19
C LYS A 89 -22.09 -1.69 5.74
N ILE A 90 -21.36 -0.88 4.98
CA ILE A 90 -20.92 -1.25 3.63
C ILE A 90 -19.59 -1.99 3.74
N TYR A 91 -19.56 -3.22 3.26
CA TYR A 91 -18.37 -4.06 3.16
C TYR A 91 -17.86 -3.99 1.72
N SER A 92 -16.66 -3.45 1.54
CA SER A 92 -16.00 -3.36 0.24
C SER A 92 -15.48 -4.73 -0.23
N GLY A 93 -15.24 -4.88 -1.52
CA GLY A 93 -14.74 -6.13 -2.12
C GLY A 93 -15.15 -6.21 -3.58
N TYR A 94 -14.96 -7.39 -4.19
CA TYR A 94 -15.25 -7.59 -5.61
C TYR A 94 -16.75 -7.62 -5.93
N PHE A 95 -17.61 -7.91 -4.94
CA PHE A 95 -19.05 -7.80 -5.14
C PHE A 95 -19.49 -6.36 -4.92
N ASN A 96 -20.38 -5.84 -5.77
CA ASN A 96 -20.98 -4.53 -5.53
C ASN A 96 -21.93 -4.61 -4.32
N PRO A 97 -21.71 -3.83 -3.23
CA PRO A 97 -22.53 -3.92 -2.01
C PRO A 97 -24.00 -3.54 -2.16
N ASN A 98 -24.35 -2.91 -3.29
CA ASN A 98 -25.71 -2.47 -3.61
C ASN A 98 -26.41 -3.38 -4.61
N LYS A 99 -25.77 -4.45 -5.07
CA LYS A 99 -26.34 -5.42 -6.01
C LYS A 99 -26.50 -6.79 -5.37
N CYS A 100 -27.31 -7.61 -6.01
CA CYS A 100 -27.55 -8.99 -5.65
C CYS A 100 -26.89 -9.92 -6.67
N TYR A 101 -26.53 -11.13 -6.24
CA TYR A 101 -25.79 -12.09 -7.05
C TYR A 101 -26.42 -13.47 -6.97
N SER A 102 -26.40 -14.18 -8.09
CA SER A 102 -26.72 -15.61 -8.17
C SER A 102 -25.48 -16.38 -8.63
N TYR A 103 -25.32 -17.61 -8.18
CA TYR A 103 -24.26 -18.49 -8.68
C TYR A 103 -24.76 -19.30 -9.87
N SER A 104 -24.13 -19.13 -11.03
CA SER A 104 -24.51 -19.78 -12.28
C SER A 104 -23.26 -20.09 -13.12
N GLY A 105 -23.24 -21.25 -13.79
CA GLY A 105 -22.18 -21.57 -14.76
C GLY A 105 -20.75 -21.44 -14.23
N SER A 106 -20.52 -21.83 -12.96
CA SER A 106 -19.27 -21.78 -12.19
C SER A 106 -18.79 -20.42 -11.66
N HIS A 107 -19.63 -19.38 -11.69
CA HIS A 107 -19.26 -18.06 -11.19
C HIS A 107 -20.47 -17.31 -10.64
N PHE A 108 -20.23 -16.23 -9.91
CA PHE A 108 -21.25 -15.29 -9.49
C PHE A 108 -21.52 -14.27 -10.60
N VAL A 109 -22.79 -14.03 -10.86
CA VAL A 109 -23.28 -13.00 -11.77
C VAL A 109 -24.27 -12.10 -11.06
N GLU A 110 -24.30 -10.83 -11.44
CA GLU A 110 -25.33 -9.90 -10.98
C GLU A 110 -26.71 -10.45 -11.33
N ALA A 111 -27.61 -10.45 -10.35
CA ALA A 111 -28.96 -10.99 -10.47
C ALA A 111 -29.99 -9.89 -10.19
N ASN A 112 -31.06 -9.88 -10.99
CA ASN A 112 -32.18 -8.97 -10.80
C ASN A 112 -33.20 -9.57 -9.82
N CYS A 113 -32.91 -9.47 -8.53
CA CYS A 113 -33.72 -10.01 -7.44
C CYS A 113 -33.68 -9.08 -6.22
N ASP A 114 -34.59 -9.27 -5.27
CA ASP A 114 -34.65 -8.45 -4.06
C ASP A 114 -33.67 -8.96 -2.99
N CYS A 115 -32.64 -8.16 -2.71
CA CYS A 115 -31.77 -8.30 -1.55
C CYS A 115 -31.71 -7.00 -0.72
N SER A 116 -32.83 -6.27 -0.66
CA SER A 116 -32.97 -5.02 0.13
C SER A 116 -32.66 -5.19 1.61
N ASN A 117 -32.88 -6.40 2.16
CA ASN A 117 -32.50 -6.77 3.53
C ASN A 117 -30.97 -6.90 3.73
N LYS A 118 -30.17 -6.64 2.69
CA LYS A 118 -28.71 -6.79 2.63
C LYS A 118 -28.20 -8.21 2.92
N ILE A 119 -29.07 -9.22 2.95
CA ILE A 119 -28.73 -10.64 3.16
C ILE A 119 -29.03 -11.45 1.89
N GLY A 120 -30.28 -11.46 1.45
CA GLY A 120 -30.76 -12.27 0.33
C GLY A 120 -31.49 -13.56 0.75
N THR A 121 -31.55 -14.51 -0.17
CA THR A 121 -32.22 -15.82 -0.12
C THR A 121 -31.30 -16.91 -0.69
N SER A 122 -31.78 -18.15 -0.78
CA SER A 122 -31.01 -19.29 -1.28
C SER A 122 -30.56 -19.22 -2.75
N SER A 123 -31.24 -18.44 -3.58
CA SER A 123 -30.91 -18.27 -5.00
C SER A 123 -30.37 -16.87 -5.35
N CYS A 124 -30.36 -15.95 -4.39
CA CYS A 124 -30.04 -14.55 -4.60
C CYS A 124 -29.40 -13.95 -3.35
N ILE A 125 -28.11 -13.62 -3.39
CA ILE A 125 -27.34 -13.20 -2.21
C ILE A 125 -26.89 -11.77 -2.38
N SER A 126 -26.99 -10.97 -1.33
CA SER A 126 -26.48 -9.60 -1.29
C SER A 126 -24.97 -9.57 -1.51
N GLY A 127 -24.51 -8.70 -2.41
CA GLY A 127 -23.07 -8.45 -2.61
C GLY A 127 -22.40 -7.91 -1.35
N ASN A 128 -23.14 -7.17 -0.51
CA ASN A 128 -22.61 -6.67 0.77
C ASN A 128 -22.29 -7.83 1.72
N LEU A 129 -23.15 -8.85 1.76
CA LEU A 129 -22.92 -10.03 2.58
C LEU A 129 -21.81 -10.91 2.01
N LEU A 130 -21.76 -11.10 0.68
CA LEU A 130 -20.69 -11.84 0.03
C LEU A 130 -19.31 -11.22 0.33
N ASN A 131 -19.18 -9.89 0.26
CA ASN A 131 -17.95 -9.21 0.66
C ASN A 131 -17.58 -9.47 2.12
N TRP A 132 -18.53 -9.36 3.07
CA TRP A 132 -18.26 -9.66 4.49
C TRP A 132 -17.73 -11.09 4.69
N ILE A 133 -18.28 -12.06 3.96
CA ILE A 133 -17.90 -13.47 4.07
C ILE A 133 -16.53 -13.73 3.42
N SER A 134 -16.31 -13.21 2.20
CA SER A 134 -15.24 -13.72 1.33
C SER A 134 -14.07 -12.78 1.14
N ALA A 135 -14.23 -11.46 1.30
CA ALA A 135 -13.15 -10.52 0.99
C ALA A 135 -11.94 -10.73 1.91
N THR A 136 -10.76 -10.67 1.34
CA THR A 136 -9.47 -10.75 2.05
C THR A 136 -8.76 -9.40 1.99
N ARG A 137 -7.74 -9.21 2.83
CA ARG A 137 -6.95 -7.97 2.84
C ARG A 137 -6.37 -7.67 1.46
N ILE A 138 -5.80 -8.68 0.81
CA ILE A 138 -5.23 -8.54 -0.53
C ILE A 138 -6.29 -8.26 -1.59
N ASP A 139 -7.48 -8.86 -1.51
CA ASP A 139 -8.57 -8.56 -2.45
C ASP A 139 -8.95 -7.08 -2.37
N ILE A 140 -9.06 -6.51 -1.16
CA ILE A 140 -9.38 -5.09 -1.01
C ILE A 140 -8.24 -4.20 -1.53
N ALA A 141 -6.99 -4.53 -1.22
CA ALA A 141 -5.85 -3.76 -1.69
C ALA A 141 -5.77 -3.72 -3.23
N ARG A 142 -5.96 -4.87 -3.89
CA ARG A 142 -6.02 -4.96 -5.36
C ARG A 142 -7.26 -4.26 -5.91
N TRP A 143 -8.42 -4.41 -5.27
CA TRP A 143 -9.64 -3.69 -5.67
C TRP A 143 -9.40 -2.17 -5.73
N VAL A 144 -8.78 -1.62 -4.70
CA VAL A 144 -8.49 -0.18 -4.62
C VAL A 144 -7.44 0.25 -5.64
N LEU A 145 -6.35 -0.50 -5.82
CA LEU A 145 -5.24 -0.09 -6.68
C LEU A 145 -5.51 -0.31 -8.18
N THR A 146 -5.98 -1.51 -8.54
CA THR A 146 -6.09 -1.97 -9.93
C THR A 146 -7.54 -2.22 -10.37
N GLY A 147 -8.50 -2.24 -9.46
CA GLY A 147 -9.85 -2.75 -9.73
C GLY A 147 -9.98 -4.25 -9.47
N GLY A 148 -8.94 -4.88 -8.93
CA GLY A 148 -8.95 -6.29 -8.51
C GLY A 148 -8.16 -7.21 -9.43
N ARG A 149 -7.90 -8.42 -8.92
CA ARG A 149 -7.27 -9.48 -9.70
C ARG A 149 -8.28 -10.00 -10.73
N SER A 150 -7.95 -9.85 -12.01
CA SER A 150 -8.80 -10.30 -13.10
C SER A 150 -8.15 -11.37 -13.97
N SER A 151 -8.95 -12.29 -14.49
CA SER A 151 -8.57 -13.17 -15.60
C SER A 151 -9.57 -13.04 -16.75
N SER A 152 -9.13 -13.34 -17.97
CA SER A 152 -10.01 -13.39 -19.13
C SER A 152 -10.05 -14.82 -19.68
N SER A 153 -11.24 -15.33 -19.94
CA SER A 153 -11.47 -16.66 -20.52
C SER A 153 -12.72 -16.65 -21.39
N GLN A 154 -12.62 -17.20 -22.60
CA GLN A 154 -13.74 -17.31 -23.55
C GLN A 154 -14.47 -15.98 -23.79
N GLY A 155 -13.71 -14.88 -23.95
CA GLY A 155 -14.27 -13.55 -24.19
C GLY A 155 -14.94 -12.89 -22.97
N ASN A 156 -14.91 -13.53 -21.80
CA ASN A 156 -15.40 -12.98 -20.55
C ASN A 156 -14.23 -12.60 -19.64
N THR A 157 -14.41 -11.55 -18.84
CA THR A 157 -13.48 -11.15 -17.78
C THR A 157 -14.08 -11.51 -16.43
N PHE A 158 -13.24 -11.99 -15.51
CA PHE A 158 -13.65 -12.43 -14.20
C PHE A 158 -12.75 -11.85 -13.12
N LEU A 159 -13.34 -11.38 -12.03
CA LEU A 159 -12.62 -11.11 -10.79
C LEU A 159 -12.43 -12.41 -10.02
N ILE A 160 -11.21 -12.67 -9.55
CA ILE A 160 -10.85 -13.90 -8.83
C ILE A 160 -10.35 -13.53 -7.44
N SER A 161 -11.08 -13.98 -6.43
CA SER A 161 -10.71 -13.80 -5.02
C SER A 161 -9.51 -14.67 -4.63
N GLU A 162 -8.58 -14.11 -3.86
CA GLU A 162 -7.40 -14.79 -3.36
C GLU A 162 -7.27 -14.70 -1.82
N GLY A 163 -6.73 -15.74 -1.18
CA GLY A 163 -6.38 -15.74 0.23
C GLY A 163 -6.72 -17.04 0.97
N ALA A 164 -7.18 -16.92 2.22
CA ALA A 164 -7.19 -17.99 3.21
C ALA A 164 -8.37 -18.97 3.11
N ILE A 165 -8.22 -20.10 3.82
CA ILE A 165 -9.30 -21.02 4.21
C ILE A 165 -9.79 -20.70 5.63
N TYR A 166 -11.09 -20.79 5.86
CA TYR A 166 -11.70 -20.58 7.19
C TYR A 166 -13.16 -21.02 7.23
N THR A 167 -13.68 -21.19 8.44
CA THR A 167 -15.11 -21.41 8.69
C THR A 167 -15.66 -20.36 9.64
N ILE A 168 -16.83 -19.80 9.32
CA ILE A 168 -17.57 -18.88 10.17
C ILE A 168 -18.87 -19.57 10.58
N TYR A 169 -19.12 -19.66 11.89
CA TYR A 169 -20.41 -20.06 12.45
C TYR A 169 -21.11 -18.81 12.99
N ASP A 170 -22.16 -18.34 12.31
CA ASP A 170 -22.90 -17.15 12.71
C ASP A 170 -24.26 -17.52 13.32
N SER A 171 -24.37 -17.33 14.64
CA SER A 171 -25.59 -17.57 15.40
C SER A 171 -26.68 -16.54 15.15
N ASN A 172 -26.38 -15.40 14.54
CA ASN A 172 -27.35 -14.36 14.21
C ASN A 172 -28.07 -14.71 12.91
N LEU A 173 -27.31 -15.00 11.85
CA LEU A 173 -27.84 -15.41 10.54
C LEU A 173 -28.30 -16.88 10.52
N LYS A 174 -27.94 -17.68 11.53
CA LYS A 174 -28.17 -19.14 11.57
C LYS A 174 -27.48 -19.88 10.43
N CYS A 175 -26.34 -19.35 9.98
CA CYS A 175 -25.58 -19.83 8.84
C CYS A 175 -24.17 -20.24 9.24
N GLN A 176 -23.68 -21.33 8.66
CA GLN A 176 -22.26 -21.65 8.56
C GLN A 176 -21.77 -21.22 7.18
N PHE A 177 -20.68 -20.47 7.13
CA PHE A 177 -19.95 -20.13 5.91
C PHE A 177 -18.61 -20.84 5.92
N GLN A 178 -18.34 -21.68 4.94
CA GLN A 178 -17.06 -22.37 4.82
C GLN A 178 -16.36 -21.90 3.54
N ILE A 179 -15.17 -21.35 3.71
CA ILE A 179 -14.24 -21.06 2.61
C ILE A 179 -13.19 -22.16 2.56
N THR A 180 -13.15 -22.87 1.43
CA THR A 180 -12.11 -23.86 1.11
C THR A 180 -11.25 -23.34 -0.05
N ALA A 181 -10.03 -23.84 -0.16
CA ALA A 181 -9.15 -23.51 -1.26
C ALA A 181 -8.09 -24.60 -1.45
N GLY A 182 -7.78 -24.93 -2.71
CA GLY A 182 -6.64 -25.80 -3.04
C GLY A 182 -5.32 -25.05 -3.18
N GLN A 183 -5.40 -23.76 -3.51
CA GLN A 183 -4.32 -22.78 -3.63
C GLN A 183 -4.94 -21.41 -3.28
N PRO A 184 -4.16 -20.37 -2.95
CA PRO A 184 -4.70 -19.09 -2.52
C PRO A 184 -5.71 -18.49 -3.50
N SER A 185 -5.50 -18.65 -4.82
CA SER A 185 -6.33 -18.08 -5.89
C SER A 185 -7.52 -18.94 -6.34
N ASN A 186 -7.77 -20.10 -5.72
CA ASN A 186 -8.88 -20.98 -6.04
C ASN A 186 -9.75 -21.24 -4.81
N ARG A 187 -10.47 -20.20 -4.39
CA ARG A 187 -11.34 -20.24 -3.21
C ARG A 187 -12.77 -20.58 -3.59
N SER A 188 -13.41 -21.38 -2.74
CA SER A 188 -14.80 -21.79 -2.88
C SER A 188 -15.59 -21.53 -1.61
N LEU A 189 -16.84 -21.10 -1.77
CA LEU A 189 -17.79 -20.87 -0.68
C LEU A 189 -18.81 -22.02 -0.60
N THR A 190 -19.07 -22.47 0.62
CA THR A 190 -20.21 -23.34 0.95
C THR A 190 -21.01 -22.73 2.11
N ILE A 191 -22.34 -22.73 2.00
CA ILE A 191 -23.25 -22.16 3.00
C ILE A 191 -24.17 -23.26 3.53
N ARG A 192 -24.26 -23.40 4.85
CA ARG A 192 -25.10 -24.42 5.53
C ARG A 192 -25.91 -23.82 6.68
N ASN A 193 -26.89 -24.59 7.14
CA ASN A 193 -27.60 -24.28 8.39
C ASN A 193 -26.66 -24.39 9.59
N TYR A 194 -26.82 -23.48 10.55
CA TYR A 194 -26.16 -23.54 11.85
C TYR A 194 -27.10 -23.05 12.95
N ASN A 195 -27.39 -23.90 13.93
CA ASN A 195 -28.25 -23.58 15.08
C ASN A 195 -29.61 -22.94 14.70
N GLY A 196 -30.17 -23.34 13.56
CA GLY A 196 -31.42 -22.80 13.02
C GLY A 196 -31.49 -22.97 11.50
N THR A 197 -32.41 -22.21 10.87
CA THR A 197 -32.57 -22.17 9.42
C THR A 197 -31.85 -20.95 8.85
N CYS A 198 -30.85 -21.18 8.01
CA CYS A 198 -30.14 -20.12 7.30
C CYS A 198 -31.04 -19.54 6.19
N PRO A 199 -31.24 -18.21 6.10
CA PRO A 199 -32.05 -17.59 5.04
C PRO A 199 -31.48 -17.82 3.64
N LEU A 200 -30.17 -18.10 3.55
CA LEU A 200 -29.48 -18.44 2.30
C LEU A 200 -29.60 -19.94 1.94
N GLY A 201 -30.43 -20.69 2.67
CA GLY A 201 -30.64 -22.11 2.46
C GLY A 201 -29.52 -22.99 3.01
N ASN A 202 -29.66 -24.29 2.80
CA ASN A 202 -28.73 -25.31 3.25
C ASN A 202 -28.10 -26.01 2.04
N ASN A 203 -26.81 -25.76 1.80
CA ASN A 203 -26.07 -26.19 0.60
C ASN A 203 -26.65 -25.67 -0.73
N ALA A 204 -27.43 -24.58 -0.71
CA ALA A 204 -27.84 -23.91 -1.95
C ALA A 204 -26.64 -23.29 -2.70
N ILE A 205 -25.68 -22.78 -1.92
CA ILE A 205 -24.31 -22.50 -2.36
C ILE A 205 -23.41 -23.61 -1.81
N ASN A 206 -22.87 -24.43 -2.69
CA ASN A 206 -22.00 -25.56 -2.33
C ASN A 206 -20.80 -25.63 -3.26
N ASN A 207 -19.59 -25.55 -2.70
CA ASN A 207 -18.33 -25.48 -3.44
C ASN A 207 -18.36 -24.47 -4.59
N ALA A 208 -18.98 -23.30 -4.36
CA ALA A 208 -19.14 -22.27 -5.36
C ALA A 208 -17.85 -21.45 -5.47
N GLN A 209 -17.22 -21.42 -6.64
CA GLN A 209 -15.99 -20.68 -6.85
C GLN A 209 -16.23 -19.18 -6.62
N LEU A 210 -15.33 -18.54 -5.87
CA LEU A 210 -15.35 -17.10 -5.63
C LEU A 210 -14.79 -16.33 -6.83
N GLN A 211 -15.45 -16.54 -7.95
CA GLN A 211 -15.20 -15.93 -9.24
C GLN A 211 -16.43 -15.08 -9.60
N ILE A 212 -16.21 -13.83 -9.97
CA ILE A 212 -17.30 -12.88 -10.27
C ILE A 212 -17.18 -12.46 -11.73
N ARG A 213 -18.25 -12.60 -12.50
CA ARG A 213 -18.33 -12.00 -13.84
C ARG A 213 -19.06 -10.66 -13.73
N PRO A 214 -18.34 -9.52 -13.76
CA PRO A 214 -18.99 -8.21 -13.80
C PRO A 214 -19.84 -8.08 -15.07
N SER A 215 -20.93 -7.34 -14.99
CA SER A 215 -21.79 -7.02 -16.14
C SER A 215 -21.09 -6.08 -17.13
N ASP A 216 -20.19 -5.23 -16.64
CA ASP A 216 -19.35 -4.34 -17.42
C ASP A 216 -17.86 -4.56 -17.06
N PRO A 217 -17.08 -5.26 -17.91
CA PRO A 217 -15.65 -5.45 -17.68
C PRO A 217 -14.85 -4.14 -17.58
N SER A 218 -15.33 -3.04 -18.17
CA SER A 218 -14.66 -1.73 -18.10
C SER A 218 -14.79 -1.08 -16.71
N SER A 219 -15.59 -1.65 -15.82
CA SER A 219 -15.71 -1.23 -14.43
C SER A 219 -14.53 -1.69 -13.55
N ILE A 220 -13.67 -2.57 -14.04
CA ILE A 220 -12.47 -3.03 -13.33
C ILE A 220 -11.42 -1.92 -13.41
N LYS A 221 -11.53 -0.95 -12.50
CA LYS A 221 -10.64 0.21 -12.41
C LYS A 221 -10.35 0.52 -10.95
N GLY A 222 -9.09 0.85 -10.68
CA GLY A 222 -8.63 1.33 -9.38
C GLY A 222 -7.90 2.68 -9.49
N ILE A 223 -7.23 3.07 -8.42
CA ILE A 223 -6.50 4.34 -8.30
C ILE A 223 -5.52 4.55 -9.46
N ILE A 224 -4.82 3.49 -9.91
CA ILE A 224 -3.86 3.59 -11.02
C ILE A 224 -4.53 4.12 -12.30
N HIS A 225 -5.78 3.72 -12.56
CA HIS A 225 -6.53 4.17 -13.73
C HIS A 225 -6.95 5.65 -13.64
N SER A 226 -6.93 6.23 -12.44
CA SER A 226 -7.23 7.64 -12.21
C SER A 226 -6.01 8.55 -12.41
N PHE A 227 -4.80 8.00 -12.23
CA PHE A 227 -3.54 8.72 -12.38
C PHE A 227 -2.85 8.52 -13.73
N CYS A 228 -3.25 7.51 -14.50
CA CYS A 228 -2.66 7.16 -15.79
C CYS A 228 -3.68 7.20 -16.93
N ASP A 229 -3.24 7.65 -18.10
CA ASP A 229 -3.96 7.41 -19.35
C ASP A 229 -3.93 5.92 -19.71
N THR A 230 -5.01 5.23 -19.36
CA THR A 230 -5.18 3.78 -19.57
C THR A 230 -5.83 3.43 -20.90
N SER A 231 -5.93 4.38 -21.84
CA SER A 231 -6.37 4.09 -23.22
C SER A 231 -5.46 3.10 -23.94
N ASN A 232 -4.18 3.05 -23.54
CA ASN A 232 -3.20 2.06 -23.96
C ASN A 232 -2.37 1.58 -22.75
N LEU A 233 -2.63 0.37 -22.28
CA LEU A 233 -1.92 -0.23 -21.15
C LEU A 233 -0.43 -0.53 -21.42
N ASN A 234 -0.01 -0.54 -22.69
CA ASN A 234 1.40 -0.72 -23.07
C ASN A 234 2.19 0.61 -23.04
N GLY A 235 1.55 1.73 -22.69
CA GLY A 235 2.26 2.99 -22.49
C GLY A 235 3.09 2.97 -21.21
N GLN A 236 4.25 3.63 -21.23
CA GLN A 236 5.17 3.69 -20.09
C GLN A 236 4.64 4.61 -18.99
N ILE A 237 4.91 4.25 -17.74
CA ILE A 237 4.40 4.94 -16.54
C ILE A 237 4.87 6.40 -16.50
N ASN A 238 6.17 6.64 -16.68
CA ASN A 238 6.79 7.96 -16.71
C ASN A 238 6.19 8.92 -17.77
N GLU A 239 5.61 8.39 -18.85
CA GLU A 239 4.97 9.18 -19.90
C GLU A 239 3.47 9.38 -19.65
N LYS A 240 2.76 8.28 -19.39
CA LYS A 240 1.30 8.22 -19.38
C LYS A 240 0.65 8.56 -18.04
N CYS A 241 1.41 8.59 -16.96
CA CYS A 241 0.89 8.89 -15.63
C CYS A 241 1.24 10.31 -15.17
N GLN A 242 0.40 10.88 -14.30
CA GLN A 242 0.61 12.21 -13.70
C GLN A 242 1.77 12.25 -12.70
N LEU A 243 2.18 11.07 -12.21
CA LEU A 243 3.30 10.86 -11.31
C LEU A 243 4.05 9.58 -11.74
N ILE A 244 5.30 9.42 -11.30
CA ILE A 244 6.10 8.23 -11.57
C ILE A 244 5.83 7.20 -10.47
N MET A 245 5.05 6.15 -10.79
CA MET A 245 4.79 5.05 -9.85
C MET A 245 5.79 3.92 -10.07
N GLU A 246 6.45 3.54 -9.01
CA GLU A 246 7.30 2.35 -8.95
C GLU A 246 6.76 1.43 -7.87
N PHE A 247 7.02 0.13 -7.99
CA PHE A 247 6.36 -0.86 -7.15
C PHE A 247 7.36 -1.85 -6.58
N MET A 248 7.36 -1.92 -5.25
CA MET A 248 8.19 -2.79 -4.44
C MET A 248 7.31 -3.66 -3.55
N VAL A 249 7.70 -4.93 -3.42
CA VAL A 249 6.97 -5.92 -2.62
C VAL A 249 7.84 -6.44 -1.48
N PHE A 250 7.19 -6.81 -0.38
CA PHE A 250 7.88 -7.48 0.72
C PHE A 250 7.06 -8.61 1.32
N ALA A 251 7.76 -9.71 1.59
CA ALA A 251 7.31 -10.98 2.12
C ALA A 251 8.55 -11.83 2.45
N SER A 252 8.75 -12.29 3.69
CA SER A 252 10.03 -12.91 4.10
C SER A 252 10.38 -14.28 3.41
N ASP A 253 9.72 -14.66 2.32
CA ASP A 253 10.01 -15.84 1.51
C ASP A 253 11.02 -15.56 0.38
N GLY A 254 11.99 -14.71 0.67
CA GLY A 254 12.98 -14.25 -0.29
C GLY A 254 12.63 -12.93 -0.99
N ARG A 255 11.66 -12.16 -0.45
CA ARG A 255 11.30 -10.82 -0.93
C ARG A 255 11.41 -9.82 0.22
N TYR A 256 12.56 -9.17 0.40
CA TYR A 256 12.77 -8.26 1.54
C TYR A 256 12.65 -6.77 1.18
N GLY A 257 12.04 -6.47 0.04
CA GLY A 257 11.98 -5.15 -0.58
C GLY A 257 12.30 -5.24 -2.06
N GLU A 258 11.72 -6.22 -2.76
CA GLU A 258 12.04 -6.49 -4.16
C GLU A 258 11.25 -5.54 -5.07
N ILE A 259 11.95 -4.75 -5.89
CA ILE A 259 11.30 -3.88 -6.88
C ILE A 259 10.85 -4.73 -8.06
N LYS A 260 9.55 -4.73 -8.31
CA LYS A 260 8.93 -5.46 -9.43
C LYS A 260 8.75 -4.57 -10.67
N VAL A 261 8.62 -3.26 -10.47
CA VAL A 261 8.26 -2.32 -11.54
C VAL A 261 8.98 -1.00 -11.32
N GLY A 262 9.77 -0.60 -12.31
CA GLY A 262 10.45 0.70 -12.36
C GLY A 262 9.76 1.70 -13.30
N LYS A 263 10.25 2.94 -13.32
CA LYS A 263 9.62 4.08 -14.01
C LYS A 263 9.38 3.92 -15.52
N GLN A 264 10.17 3.08 -16.21
CA GLN A 264 10.08 2.83 -17.66
C GLN A 264 9.14 1.67 -18.02
N ALA A 265 8.63 0.95 -17.02
CA ALA A 265 7.70 -0.15 -17.25
C ALA A 265 6.35 0.34 -17.76
N THR A 266 5.58 -0.56 -18.37
CA THR A 266 4.24 -0.24 -18.87
C THR A 266 3.23 -0.21 -17.73
N ILE A 267 2.09 0.46 -17.95
CA ILE A 267 0.97 0.41 -17.00
C ILE A 267 0.48 -1.04 -16.82
N SER A 268 0.53 -1.85 -17.88
CA SER A 268 0.21 -3.28 -17.80
C SER A 268 1.16 -4.03 -16.88
N ASP A 269 2.46 -3.74 -16.89
CA ASP A 269 3.43 -4.37 -16.00
C ASP A 269 3.12 -4.06 -14.53
N LEU A 270 2.77 -2.79 -14.23
CA LEU A 270 2.34 -2.37 -12.89
C LEU A 270 1.09 -3.11 -12.41
N ILE A 271 0.05 -3.16 -13.25
CA ILE A 271 -1.20 -3.86 -12.92
C ILE A 271 -0.93 -5.36 -12.72
N ASN A 272 -0.12 -5.97 -13.60
CA ASN A 272 0.21 -7.38 -13.54
C ASN A 272 1.03 -7.73 -12.31
N ALA A 273 2.01 -6.90 -11.93
CA ALA A 273 2.81 -7.11 -10.73
C ALA A 273 1.92 -7.10 -9.48
N ILE A 274 1.06 -6.09 -9.31
CA ILE A 274 0.14 -6.00 -8.15
C ILE A 274 -0.84 -7.17 -8.10
N ASN A 275 -1.42 -7.53 -9.25
CA ASN A 275 -2.48 -8.54 -9.30
C ASN A 275 -1.97 -9.98 -9.18
N ASN A 276 -0.74 -10.25 -9.61
CA ASN A 276 -0.18 -11.60 -9.66
C ASN A 276 0.78 -11.94 -8.51
N GLU A 277 1.26 -10.94 -7.77
CA GLU A 277 2.14 -11.17 -6.63
C GLU A 277 1.43 -11.96 -5.52
N LEU A 278 2.00 -13.07 -5.07
CA LEU A 278 1.37 -13.94 -4.07
C LEU A 278 1.67 -13.45 -2.64
N PRO A 279 0.66 -13.23 -1.79
CA PRO A 279 0.93 -12.94 -0.39
C PRO A 279 1.35 -14.20 0.38
N TYR A 280 2.50 -14.21 1.05
CA TYR A 280 2.98 -15.39 1.78
C TYR A 280 4.02 -15.04 2.86
N TYR A 281 4.04 -15.82 3.94
CA TYR A 281 5.08 -15.81 4.98
C TYR A 281 5.16 -14.49 5.79
N GLY A 282 6.37 -14.05 6.14
CA GLY A 282 6.62 -12.93 7.06
C GLY A 282 6.47 -11.53 6.46
N THR A 283 6.58 -10.53 7.32
CA THR A 283 6.31 -9.10 7.07
C THR A 283 7.56 -8.27 7.44
N PRO A 284 8.60 -8.27 6.57
CA PRO A 284 9.86 -7.58 6.84
C PRO A 284 9.78 -6.10 6.45
N THR A 285 8.89 -5.35 7.11
CA THR A 285 8.56 -3.96 6.74
C THR A 285 9.77 -3.02 6.84
N GLY A 286 10.60 -3.15 7.87
CA GLY A 286 11.74 -2.27 8.04
C GLY A 286 12.86 -2.56 7.04
N GLU A 287 13.09 -3.84 6.73
CA GLU A 287 14.00 -4.27 5.67
C GLU A 287 13.57 -3.69 4.32
N ALA A 288 12.28 -3.76 4.00
CA ALA A 288 11.75 -3.18 2.77
C ALA A 288 11.91 -1.66 2.69
N LEU A 289 11.85 -0.96 3.84
CA LEU A 289 12.12 0.48 3.88
C LEU A 289 13.61 0.81 3.75
N TRP A 290 14.52 -0.08 4.13
CA TRP A 290 15.93 0.06 3.78
C TRP A 290 16.17 -0.12 2.29
N GLU A 291 15.46 -1.04 1.65
CA GLU A 291 15.51 -1.20 0.20
C GLU A 291 14.93 0.02 -0.53
N ALA A 292 13.89 0.65 0.02
CA ALA A 292 13.41 1.93 -0.47
C ALA A 292 14.45 3.05 -0.31
N TYR A 293 15.18 3.07 0.82
CA TYR A 293 16.28 4.00 1.04
C TYR A 293 17.38 3.80 -0.02
N ASP A 294 17.78 2.56 -0.27
CA ASP A 294 18.80 2.18 -1.25
C ASP A 294 18.38 2.57 -2.67
N PHE A 295 17.11 2.37 -3.01
CA PHE A 295 16.52 2.85 -4.26
C PHE A 295 16.66 4.37 -4.42
N TYR A 296 16.30 5.19 -3.44
CA TYR A 296 16.42 6.64 -3.59
C TYR A 296 17.86 7.14 -3.50
N LYS A 297 18.69 6.51 -2.67
CA LYS A 297 20.12 6.80 -2.59
C LYS A 297 20.88 6.36 -3.83
N GLN A 298 20.32 5.43 -4.60
CA GLN A 298 20.93 4.77 -5.75
C GLN A 298 22.25 4.09 -5.36
N SER A 299 22.18 3.30 -4.28
CA SER A 299 23.26 2.48 -3.73
C SER A 299 22.68 1.19 -3.16
N ASN A 300 23.45 0.12 -3.10
CA ASN A 300 23.07 -1.15 -2.45
C ASN A 300 23.85 -1.27 -1.14
N ASP A 301 23.53 -0.41 -0.17
CA ASP A 301 24.25 -0.32 1.10
C ASP A 301 23.69 -1.30 2.14
N ASN A 302 22.43 -1.71 1.97
CA ASN A 302 21.74 -2.68 2.80
C ASN A 302 21.64 -4.01 2.05
N ASN A 303 21.85 -5.11 2.77
CA ASN A 303 21.92 -6.45 2.16
C ASN A 303 20.61 -7.22 2.39
N TYR A 304 19.45 -6.63 2.04
CA TYR A 304 18.18 -7.35 2.09
C TYR A 304 17.69 -7.74 0.69
N GLU A 305 17.79 -6.83 -0.28
CA GLU A 305 17.60 -7.10 -1.71
C GLU A 305 18.59 -6.32 -2.56
N ALA A 306 19.11 -6.92 -3.63
CA ALA A 306 20.14 -6.22 -4.41
C ALA A 306 19.57 -5.14 -5.34
N ASN A 307 18.31 -5.33 -5.80
CA ASN A 307 17.57 -4.44 -6.70
C ASN A 307 18.39 -3.87 -7.88
N THR A 308 19.39 -4.63 -8.38
CA THR A 308 20.44 -4.11 -9.28
C THR A 308 19.91 -3.55 -10.59
N ALA A 309 18.78 -4.04 -11.08
CA ALA A 309 18.11 -3.53 -12.27
C ALA A 309 17.55 -2.11 -12.10
N TYR A 310 17.42 -1.62 -10.87
CA TYR A 310 16.83 -0.33 -10.51
C TYR A 310 17.84 0.60 -9.79
N ILE A 311 19.08 0.16 -9.64
CA ILE A 311 20.19 0.94 -9.09
C ILE A 311 21.14 1.30 -10.24
N GLY A 312 21.08 2.56 -10.66
CA GLY A 312 21.90 3.10 -11.74
C GLY A 312 22.06 4.60 -11.55
N ARG A 313 22.89 5.01 -10.59
CA ARG A 313 23.08 6.42 -10.23
C ARG A 313 23.40 7.28 -11.46
N GLY A 314 22.59 8.31 -11.68
CA GLY A 314 22.71 9.23 -12.80
C GLY A 314 22.05 8.76 -14.11
N ASN A 315 21.48 7.56 -14.14
CA ASN A 315 20.80 7.02 -15.31
C ASN A 315 19.32 7.41 -15.33
N GLY A 316 18.88 8.10 -16.39
CA GLY A 316 17.50 8.54 -16.59
C GLY A 316 16.46 7.42 -16.68
N ASN A 317 16.88 6.18 -16.91
CA ASN A 317 16.00 5.01 -16.95
C ASN A 317 15.72 4.40 -15.57
N THR A 318 16.64 4.51 -14.62
CA THR A 318 16.57 3.80 -13.32
C THR A 318 16.65 4.73 -12.11
N ASP A 319 17.39 5.84 -12.19
CA ASP A 319 17.56 6.77 -11.09
C ASP A 319 16.29 7.63 -10.92
N PRO A 320 15.65 7.61 -9.74
CA PRO A 320 14.43 8.36 -9.49
C PRO A 320 14.63 9.86 -9.57
N TYR A 321 15.85 10.38 -9.51
CA TYR A 321 16.16 11.82 -9.64
C TYR A 321 16.65 12.23 -11.03
N TYR A 322 16.63 11.32 -12.01
CA TYR A 322 17.04 11.63 -13.38
C TYR A 322 15.90 11.32 -14.36
N ASP A 323 15.92 12.00 -15.51
CA ASP A 323 15.07 11.72 -16.67
C ASP A 323 15.93 11.60 -17.93
N GLY A 324 15.27 11.27 -19.05
CA GLY A 324 15.92 11.00 -20.32
C GLY A 324 16.09 9.50 -20.55
N SER A 325 17.13 9.13 -21.26
CA SER A 325 17.50 7.74 -21.57
C SER A 325 18.93 7.44 -21.10
N ASP A 326 19.34 6.16 -21.13
CA ASP A 326 20.70 5.72 -20.78
C ASP A 326 21.80 6.59 -21.41
N GLN A 327 21.57 7.08 -22.64
CA GLN A 327 22.56 7.85 -23.40
C GLN A 327 22.46 9.37 -23.19
N ASN A 328 21.28 9.85 -22.78
CA ASN A 328 20.97 11.27 -22.65
C ASN A 328 20.23 11.54 -21.33
N SER A 329 20.89 11.22 -20.22
CA SER A 329 20.35 11.40 -18.88
C SER A 329 20.59 12.82 -18.37
N TYR A 330 19.60 13.41 -17.70
CA TYR A 330 19.73 14.71 -17.04
C TYR A 330 19.07 14.70 -15.66
N ALA A 331 19.70 15.42 -14.71
CA ALA A 331 19.26 15.47 -13.33
C ALA A 331 18.01 16.35 -13.15
N VAL A 332 17.13 15.92 -12.25
CA VAL A 332 15.88 16.58 -11.87
C VAL A 332 15.83 16.70 -10.35
N SER A 333 16.76 17.49 -9.79
CA SER A 333 16.99 17.61 -8.33
C SER A 333 15.85 18.27 -7.54
N CYS A 334 14.88 18.88 -8.21
CA CYS A 334 13.70 19.46 -7.55
C CYS A 334 12.52 18.47 -7.44
N ARG A 335 12.68 17.24 -7.95
CA ARG A 335 11.66 16.20 -7.87
C ARG A 335 11.35 15.86 -6.41
N LYS A 336 10.06 15.76 -6.11
CA LYS A 336 9.59 15.27 -4.81
C LYS A 336 9.51 13.74 -4.84
N SER A 337 9.98 13.14 -3.76
CA SER A 337 10.12 11.68 -3.63
C SER A 337 9.33 11.19 -2.42
N PHE A 338 8.58 10.11 -2.63
CA PHE A 338 7.65 9.58 -1.63
C PHE A 338 7.71 8.05 -1.57
N VAL A 339 7.62 7.50 -0.36
CA VAL A 339 7.28 6.10 -0.14
C VAL A 339 5.81 6.02 0.25
N LEU A 340 5.02 5.25 -0.48
CA LEU A 340 3.67 4.87 -0.06
C LEU A 340 3.72 3.45 0.50
N LEU A 341 3.77 3.34 1.83
CA LEU A 341 3.80 2.06 2.52
C LEU A 341 2.37 1.55 2.75
N LEU A 342 2.02 0.41 2.15
CA LEU A 342 0.72 -0.24 2.31
C LEU A 342 0.92 -1.54 3.10
N SER A 343 0.40 -1.64 4.31
CA SER A 343 0.57 -2.84 5.15
C SER A 343 -0.59 -3.04 6.13
N ASP A 344 -0.78 -4.29 6.56
CA ASP A 344 -1.67 -4.60 7.69
C ASP A 344 -1.05 -4.33 9.06
N GLY A 345 0.16 -3.78 9.06
CA GLY A 345 0.91 -3.40 10.24
C GLY A 345 1.57 -4.56 10.96
N ALA A 346 1.38 -5.82 10.53
CA ALA A 346 2.22 -6.90 11.02
C ALA A 346 3.69 -6.53 10.73
N TRP A 347 4.55 -6.72 11.72
CA TRP A 347 5.98 -6.52 11.56
C TRP A 347 6.70 -7.60 12.34
N ASN A 348 7.50 -8.40 11.64
CA ASN A 348 8.20 -9.55 12.21
C ASN A 348 9.62 -9.73 11.65
N GLY A 349 10.15 -8.66 11.05
CA GLY A 349 11.56 -8.52 10.71
C GLY A 349 12.41 -8.10 11.91
N ASN A 350 13.71 -7.95 11.67
CA ASN A 350 14.69 -7.50 12.66
C ASN A 350 14.90 -5.98 12.65
N VAL A 351 14.38 -5.27 11.64
CA VAL A 351 14.54 -3.82 11.48
C VAL A 351 13.26 -3.09 11.86
N ASP A 352 13.31 -2.19 12.85
CA ASP A 352 12.16 -1.32 13.17
C ASP A 352 11.93 -0.34 12.00
N PRO A 353 10.74 -0.35 11.35
CA PRO A 353 10.45 0.48 10.19
C PRO A 353 10.56 1.99 10.44
N VAL A 354 10.51 2.45 11.70
CA VAL A 354 10.74 3.86 12.04
C VAL A 354 12.15 4.32 11.68
N VAL A 355 13.16 3.46 11.80
CA VAL A 355 14.56 3.82 11.57
C VAL A 355 14.80 4.27 10.12
N PRO A 356 14.56 3.43 9.09
CA PRO A 356 14.72 3.84 7.71
C PRO A 356 13.76 4.97 7.32
N ALA A 357 12.50 4.96 7.81
CA ALA A 357 11.54 6.03 7.52
C ALA A 357 12.03 7.41 7.99
N ARG A 358 12.53 7.51 9.22
CA ARG A 358 13.08 8.77 9.76
C ARG A 358 14.33 9.21 9.02
N ILE A 359 15.25 8.28 8.75
CA ILE A 359 16.49 8.57 8.03
C ILE A 359 16.18 9.14 6.64
N MET A 360 15.26 8.51 5.91
CA MET A 360 14.78 9.01 4.61
C MET A 360 14.16 10.42 4.71
N ALA A 361 13.38 10.69 5.76
CA ALA A 361 12.74 12.00 5.93
C ALA A 361 13.71 13.13 6.31
N THR A 362 14.83 12.80 6.98
CA THR A 362 15.70 13.77 7.64
C THR A 362 17.07 13.93 7.03
N GLN A 363 17.58 12.95 6.30
CA GLN A 363 18.90 13.03 5.68
C GLN A 363 18.83 13.50 4.23
N ASP A 364 19.94 14.03 3.72
CA ASP A 364 20.13 14.20 2.29
C ASP A 364 20.66 12.89 1.71
N LEU A 365 19.87 12.21 0.89
CA LEU A 365 20.25 10.93 0.31
C LEU A 365 21.19 11.08 -0.89
N ARG A 366 21.27 12.27 -1.50
CA ARG A 366 21.98 12.51 -2.76
C ARG A 366 22.76 13.81 -2.72
N SER A 367 23.92 13.76 -2.07
CA SER A 367 24.87 14.87 -1.98
C SER A 367 25.48 15.32 -3.31
N ASP A 368 25.32 14.52 -4.37
CA ASP A 368 25.69 14.87 -5.75
C ASP A 368 24.68 15.80 -6.44
N LEU A 369 23.50 16.01 -5.85
CA LEU A 369 22.44 16.85 -6.40
C LEU A 369 22.26 18.13 -5.57
N PRO A 370 21.87 19.26 -6.19
CA PRO A 370 21.64 20.48 -5.45
C PRO A 370 20.37 20.40 -4.61
N GLY A 371 20.50 20.78 -3.34
CA GLY A 371 19.41 20.75 -2.35
C GLY A 371 19.22 19.37 -1.72
N LYS A 372 18.57 19.35 -0.55
CA LYS A 372 18.34 18.13 0.23
C LYS A 372 17.39 17.18 -0.51
N GLN A 373 17.86 15.98 -0.85
CA GLN A 373 17.06 14.93 -1.46
C GLN A 373 16.54 13.97 -0.39
N ASN A 374 15.55 14.41 0.37
CA ASN A 374 14.85 13.59 1.37
C ASN A 374 13.58 12.96 0.78
N VAL A 375 13.10 11.91 1.44
CA VAL A 375 11.95 11.11 0.99
C VAL A 375 10.97 10.99 2.15
N TYR A 376 9.69 11.27 1.88
CA TYR A 376 8.65 11.13 2.91
C TYR A 376 7.88 9.83 2.77
N THR A 377 7.71 9.12 3.89
CA THR A 377 6.97 7.87 3.98
C THR A 377 5.54 8.12 4.47
N TYR A 378 4.57 7.84 3.61
CA TYR A 378 3.15 7.80 3.95
C TYR A 378 2.73 6.36 4.22
N ALA A 379 2.36 6.06 5.46
CA ALA A 379 1.93 4.73 5.86
C ALA A 379 0.40 4.62 5.83
N VAL A 380 -0.12 3.65 5.09
CA VAL A 380 -1.53 3.27 5.08
C VAL A 380 -1.68 1.96 5.84
N TYR A 381 -2.23 2.07 7.06
CA TYR A 381 -2.62 0.92 7.86
C TYR A 381 -4.00 0.43 7.41
N ALA A 382 -4.09 -0.82 6.99
CA ALA A 382 -5.36 -1.41 6.60
C ALA A 382 -5.56 -2.80 7.21
N PHE A 383 -6.80 -3.15 7.55
CA PHE A 383 -7.22 -4.53 7.86
C PHE A 383 -6.71 -5.23 9.14
N GLY A 384 -5.67 -4.73 9.81
CA GLY A 384 -5.14 -5.34 11.04
C GLY A 384 -6.06 -5.23 12.28
N ASP A 385 -7.11 -4.42 12.22
CA ASP A 385 -8.00 -4.15 13.37
C ASP A 385 -8.84 -5.33 13.83
N LEU A 386 -8.99 -6.34 12.96
CA LEU A 386 -9.71 -7.57 13.26
C LEU A 386 -8.80 -8.70 13.72
N ASP A 387 -7.48 -8.47 13.78
CA ASP A 387 -6.58 -9.47 14.33
C ASP A 387 -6.83 -9.64 15.83
N PRO A 388 -7.15 -10.87 16.29
CA PRO A 388 -7.53 -11.10 17.68
C PRO A 388 -6.36 -10.80 18.62
N ASN A 389 -5.15 -11.11 18.17
CA ASN A 389 -3.96 -10.98 18.98
C ASN A 389 -3.25 -9.68 18.68
N THR A 390 -2.88 -9.41 17.42
CA THR A 390 -1.83 -8.44 17.01
C THR A 390 -2.30 -7.02 16.69
N LYS A 391 -3.61 -6.73 16.66
CA LYS A 391 -4.18 -5.46 16.16
C LYS A 391 -3.52 -4.19 16.70
N LEU A 392 -3.28 -4.14 18.01
CA LEU A 392 -2.84 -2.92 18.68
C LEU A 392 -1.41 -2.54 18.23
N GLN A 393 -0.55 -3.53 18.03
CA GLN A 393 0.84 -3.31 17.71
C GLN A 393 1.04 -3.10 16.22
N GLY A 394 0.22 -3.73 15.38
CA GLY A 394 0.27 -3.40 13.96
C GLY A 394 -0.19 -1.97 13.69
N ARG A 395 -1.27 -1.55 14.35
CA ARG A 395 -1.71 -0.15 14.31
C ARG A 395 -0.64 0.79 14.87
N GLN A 396 0.05 0.39 15.92
CA GLN A 396 1.17 1.12 16.52
C GLN A 396 2.29 1.37 15.52
N ALA A 397 2.86 0.29 14.98
CA ALA A 397 3.99 0.34 14.07
C ALA A 397 3.71 1.24 12.87
N MET A 398 2.50 1.20 12.32
CA MET A 398 2.14 2.03 11.17
C MET A 398 1.94 3.51 11.54
N ILE A 399 1.30 3.81 12.68
CA ILE A 399 1.17 5.20 13.16
C ILE A 399 2.55 5.82 13.38
N THR A 400 3.48 5.07 13.96
CA THR A 400 4.79 5.57 14.34
C THR A 400 5.69 5.71 13.13
N THR A 401 5.66 4.74 12.21
CA THR A 401 6.31 4.86 10.91
C THR A 401 5.83 6.11 10.16
N ALA A 402 4.53 6.42 10.19
CA ALA A 402 3.99 7.64 9.58
C ALA A 402 4.49 8.93 10.24
N ILE A 403 4.46 8.99 11.58
CA ILE A 403 4.93 10.17 12.35
C ILE A 403 6.40 10.48 12.02
N PHE A 404 7.25 9.46 12.03
CA PHE A 404 8.69 9.63 11.81
C PHE A 404 9.06 9.72 10.33
N GLY A 405 8.21 9.23 9.43
CA GLY A 405 8.44 9.24 7.99
C GLY A 405 8.05 10.52 7.27
N GLY A 406 7.29 11.44 7.90
CA GLY A 406 6.70 12.58 7.18
C GLY A 406 6.45 13.84 8.00
N PHE A 407 7.37 14.20 8.90
CA PHE A 407 7.24 15.40 9.73
C PHE A 407 8.06 16.59 9.19
N ASP A 408 7.62 17.80 9.55
CA ASP A 408 8.37 19.04 9.33
C ASP A 408 9.34 19.28 10.51
N ASP A 409 10.64 19.20 10.25
CA ASP A 409 11.68 19.54 11.22
C ASP A 409 11.94 21.05 11.21
N ARG A 410 11.39 21.77 12.19
CA ARG A 410 11.51 23.25 12.29
C ARG A 410 12.61 23.71 13.24
N ASP A 411 13.05 22.85 14.15
CA ASP A 411 14.10 23.13 15.14
C ASP A 411 15.42 22.41 14.82
N ASN A 412 15.50 21.75 13.65
CA ASN A 412 16.67 21.03 13.13
C ASN A 412 17.17 19.94 14.07
N ASN A 413 16.28 19.34 14.84
CA ASN A 413 16.65 18.29 15.80
C ASN A 413 16.55 16.88 15.20
N THR A 414 16.00 16.73 13.97
CA THR A 414 15.74 15.45 13.27
C THR A 414 14.70 14.54 13.91
N TRP A 415 13.86 15.08 14.78
CA TRP A 415 12.83 14.36 15.54
C TRP A 415 11.45 15.04 15.44
N PRO A 416 10.36 14.27 15.31
CA PRO A 416 9.02 14.82 15.36
C PRO A 416 8.67 15.27 16.78
N TYR A 417 7.98 16.41 16.94
CA TYR A 417 7.44 16.81 18.24
C TYR A 417 6.39 15.80 18.76
N PRO A 418 6.34 15.44 20.06
CA PRO A 418 7.19 15.90 21.17
C PRO A 418 8.40 15.00 21.44
N PHE A 419 8.77 14.12 20.51
CA PHE A 419 9.84 13.16 20.68
C PHE A 419 11.20 13.89 20.62
N THR A 420 12.01 13.77 21.67
CA THR A 420 13.37 14.34 21.72
C THR A 420 14.31 13.30 22.32
N ASN A 421 15.52 13.18 21.79
CA ASN A 421 16.57 12.30 22.33
C ASN A 421 16.14 10.84 22.57
N ILE A 422 15.23 10.29 21.76
CA ILE A 422 14.95 8.85 21.83
C ILE A 422 16.24 8.13 21.43
N GLN A 423 16.77 7.29 22.31
CA GLN A 423 17.77 6.33 21.89
C GLN A 423 17.06 5.22 21.11
N TYR A 424 16.97 5.40 19.79
CA TYR A 424 16.78 4.27 18.90
C TYR A 424 18.14 3.57 18.82
N PRO A 425 18.29 2.33 19.35
CA PRO A 425 19.54 1.61 19.20
C PRO A 425 19.82 1.47 17.70
N ASN A 426 21.04 1.82 17.29
CA ASN A 426 21.50 1.86 15.91
C ASN A 426 21.11 0.62 15.09
N GLY A 427 19.95 0.64 14.44
CA GLY A 427 19.56 -0.24 13.33
C GLY A 427 19.48 -1.75 13.59
N SER A 428 19.94 -2.25 14.73
CA SER A 428 19.88 -3.66 15.10
C SER A 428 19.68 -3.80 16.61
N GLY A 429 18.48 -4.17 16.99
CA GLY A 429 18.16 -4.57 18.35
C GLY A 429 16.98 -5.52 18.27
N THR A 430 17.22 -6.78 18.55
CA THR A 430 16.13 -7.59 19.08
C THR A 430 15.63 -6.87 20.33
N CYS A 431 14.33 -6.62 20.43
CA CYS A 431 13.72 -6.42 21.74
C CYS A 431 13.85 -7.76 22.49
N SER A 432 15.08 -8.07 22.95
CA SER A 432 15.54 -9.40 23.34
C SER A 432 15.20 -9.79 24.78
N SER A 433 14.34 -9.01 25.41
CA SER A 433 13.57 -9.45 26.55
C SER A 433 12.26 -8.69 26.51
N LEU A 434 11.26 -9.18 27.24
CA LEU A 434 9.95 -8.56 27.48
C LEU A 434 8.83 -9.12 26.60
N GLU A 435 8.25 -10.22 27.08
CA GLU A 435 6.89 -10.71 26.78
C GLU A 435 5.77 -9.65 26.99
N TYR A 436 6.09 -8.40 27.31
CA TYR A 436 5.13 -7.35 27.70
C TYR A 436 5.63 -5.94 27.36
N THR A 437 6.04 -5.65 26.12
CA THR A 437 6.30 -4.25 25.74
C THR A 437 4.97 -3.51 25.54
N ILE A 438 4.51 -2.90 26.63
CA ILE A 438 3.41 -1.93 26.65
C ILE A 438 3.97 -0.60 26.10
N ARG A 439 3.25 0.03 25.16
CA ARG A 439 3.51 1.43 24.78
C ARG A 439 3.63 2.28 26.05
N THR A 440 4.74 3.00 26.23
CA THR A 440 4.64 4.26 26.96
C THR A 440 3.78 5.19 26.11
N ASN A 441 2.85 5.87 26.78
CA ASN A 441 1.87 6.74 26.14
C ASN A 441 2.60 7.75 25.22
N ILE A 442 2.05 8.06 24.04
CA ILE A 442 2.61 9.07 23.11
C ILE A 442 2.82 10.43 23.78
N GLN A 443 2.15 10.66 24.92
CA GLN A 443 2.23 11.88 25.72
C GLN A 443 3.28 11.85 26.85
N THR A 444 3.98 10.74 27.08
CA THR A 444 5.02 10.67 28.11
C THR A 444 6.41 10.82 27.49
N PRO A 445 7.20 11.84 27.87
CA PRO A 445 8.58 11.98 27.42
C PRO A 445 9.44 10.88 28.05
N THR A 446 9.59 9.74 27.35
CA THR A 446 10.41 8.61 27.81
C THR A 446 11.58 8.36 26.84
N GLN A 447 12.75 8.08 27.39
CA GLN A 447 14.05 7.96 26.68
C GLN A 447 14.21 6.72 25.79
N THR A 448 13.24 5.82 25.73
CA THR A 448 13.36 4.55 25.00
C THR A 448 12.07 4.26 24.24
N TYR A 449 12.18 4.09 22.92
CA TYR A 449 11.05 3.81 22.03
C TYR A 449 11.35 2.50 21.29
N CYS A 450 10.51 1.50 21.53
CA CYS A 450 10.53 0.26 20.76
C CYS A 450 9.12 0.09 20.17
N ASN A 451 8.98 0.16 18.86
CA ASN A 451 7.90 -0.58 18.23
C ASN A 451 8.38 -2.02 18.24
N SER A 452 7.78 -2.91 19.02
CA SER A 452 7.86 -4.33 18.70
C SER A 452 6.59 -5.06 19.02
N ARG A 453 6.27 -6.04 18.18
CA ARG A 453 5.49 -7.17 18.63
C ARG A 453 6.00 -8.45 18.04
N GLY A 454 6.12 -9.43 18.93
CA GLY A 454 6.13 -10.83 18.58
C GLY A 454 4.89 -11.21 17.77
N VAL A 455 5.15 -12.08 16.79
CA VAL A 455 4.18 -12.99 16.22
C VAL A 455 4.04 -14.19 17.14
#